data_AF-A0A927JD77-F1
#
_entry.id   AF-A0A927JD77-F1
#
_cell.length_a   1.000
_cell.length_b   1.000
_cell.length_c   1.000
_cell.angle_alpha   90.00
_cell.angle_beta   90.00
_cell.angle_gamma   90.00
#
_symmetry.space_group_name_H-M   'P 1'
#
loop_
_entity.id
_entity.type
_entity.pdbx_description
1 polymer ?
#
loop_
_entity_poly.entity_id
_entity_poly.type
_entity_poly.pdbx_seq_one_letter_code
_entity_poly.pdbx_strand_id
1 'polypeptide(L)'
;MYELRGRDAVWTIDTDTVTIEFHAGRRSDPFYRGLGRLSVPVAFIEAVQVQPGQRRDPWVARLRLAPGLDPFASAGAALSPDRQPFALVGEGGTDELVARFHADAIMQAAEFARDSSPGPISESAITSLVPAVPFHVQTWEGTASCDSTSVTLTWPGARIPSPKQLHQRKEIALADLARAEWVPRDGDTDAILRLVPREPGREALSPRNDLHCLLGRAGEEEARLLLMAATITAHARAAEQANRQDTAPASATSVAPSEIYDRIRELGKLRADGILTDAEFSAKKKELLERL
;
A
#
# COMPACT_ATOMS: atom_id res chain seq x y z
N MET A 1 5.26 22.32 -8.27
CA MET A 1 5.30 21.08 -9.06
C MET A 1 6.59 21.05 -9.85
N TYR A 2 7.35 19.96 -9.75
CA TYR A 2 8.61 19.75 -10.46
C TYR A 2 8.64 18.38 -11.12
N GLU A 3 9.36 18.24 -12.24
CA GLU A 3 9.53 16.96 -12.94
C GLU A 3 10.99 16.50 -12.88
N LEU A 4 11.20 15.23 -12.55
CA LEU A 4 12.49 14.55 -12.66
C LEU A 4 12.32 13.37 -13.62
N ARG A 5 13.02 13.40 -14.75
CA ARG A 5 12.90 12.39 -15.81
C ARG A 5 13.96 11.31 -15.66
N GLY A 6 13.56 10.07 -15.86
CA GLY A 6 14.45 8.92 -15.94
C GLY A 6 14.19 8.10 -17.19
N ARG A 7 14.92 6.98 -17.29
CA ARG A 7 14.88 6.05 -18.41
C ARG A 7 13.50 5.40 -18.59
N ASP A 8 12.95 4.89 -17.50
CA ASP A 8 11.76 4.04 -17.49
C ASP A 8 10.54 4.71 -16.83
N ALA A 9 10.72 5.90 -16.27
CA ALA A 9 9.66 6.65 -15.59
C ALA A 9 9.94 8.16 -15.52
N VAL A 10 8.93 8.93 -15.14
CA VAL A 10 9.03 10.34 -14.76
C VAL A 10 8.44 10.51 -13.36
N TRP A 11 9.15 11.22 -12.50
CA TRP A 11 8.64 11.65 -11.20
C TRP A 11 8.08 13.05 -11.31
N THR A 12 6.83 13.23 -10.91
CA THR A 12 6.22 14.55 -10.70
C THR A 12 6.08 14.77 -9.20
N ILE A 13 6.76 15.80 -8.69
CA ILE A 13 6.84 16.12 -7.27
C ILE A 13 5.90 17.28 -7.00
N ASP A 14 4.87 17.00 -6.20
CA ASP A 14 3.95 17.98 -5.63
C ASP A 14 4.22 18.15 -4.12
N THR A 15 3.45 18.99 -3.46
CA THR A 15 3.55 19.25 -2.02
C THR A 15 3.26 17.99 -1.21
N ASP A 16 2.22 17.24 -1.57
CA ASP A 16 1.73 16.11 -0.76
C ASP A 16 1.98 14.74 -1.40
N THR A 17 2.41 14.68 -2.66
CA THR A 17 2.54 13.43 -3.41
C THR A 17 3.69 13.49 -4.41
N VAL A 18 4.44 12.38 -4.51
CA VAL A 18 5.33 12.08 -5.62
C VAL A 18 4.59 11.10 -6.55
N THR A 19 4.24 11.56 -7.73
CA THR A 19 3.66 10.71 -8.78
C THR A 19 4.78 10.10 -9.60
N ILE A 20 4.77 8.78 -9.79
CA ILE A 20 5.71 8.05 -10.65
C ILE A 20 4.93 7.54 -11.85
N GLU A 21 5.20 8.08 -13.04
CA GLU A 21 4.58 7.62 -14.29
C GLU A 21 5.57 6.76 -15.07
N PHE A 22 5.25 5.48 -15.25
CA PHE A 22 6.12 4.51 -15.92
C PHE A 22 5.89 4.50 -17.43
N HIS A 23 6.96 4.28 -18.18
CA HIS A 23 6.90 4.21 -19.63
C HIS A 23 6.19 2.92 -20.09
N ALA A 24 5.09 3.06 -20.84
CA ALA A 24 4.23 1.95 -21.27
C ALA A 24 4.47 1.50 -22.73
N GLY A 25 5.72 1.35 -23.15
CA GLY A 25 6.07 0.89 -24.51
C GLY A 25 6.00 -0.63 -24.69
N ARG A 26 5.86 -1.11 -25.94
CA ARG A 26 5.90 -2.57 -26.24
C ARG A 26 7.19 -3.27 -25.78
N ARG A 27 8.28 -2.50 -25.63
CA ARG A 27 9.59 -2.96 -25.15
C ARG A 27 9.81 -2.74 -23.65
N SER A 28 8.88 -2.09 -22.93
CA SER A 28 9.07 -1.89 -21.48
C SER A 28 8.86 -3.20 -20.72
N ASP A 29 9.57 -3.34 -19.60
CA ASP A 29 9.41 -4.50 -18.73
C ASP A 29 7.92 -4.65 -18.32
N PRO A 30 7.36 -5.88 -18.38
CA PRO A 30 5.98 -6.12 -17.99
C PRO A 30 5.62 -5.62 -16.59
N PHE A 31 6.59 -5.56 -15.67
CA PHE A 31 6.43 -5.00 -14.32
C PHE A 31 6.05 -3.52 -14.37
N TYR A 32 6.87 -2.67 -15.01
CA TYR A 32 6.62 -1.22 -15.11
C TYR A 32 5.38 -0.91 -15.93
N ARG A 33 5.12 -1.70 -16.98
CA ARG A 33 3.89 -1.57 -17.79
C ARG A 33 2.63 -1.90 -16.98
N GLY A 34 2.71 -2.90 -16.10
CA GLY A 34 1.61 -3.29 -15.23
C GLY A 34 1.38 -2.31 -14.07
N LEU A 35 2.42 -1.60 -13.62
CA LEU A 35 2.29 -0.49 -12.68
C LEU A 35 1.61 0.72 -13.32
N GLY A 36 2.08 1.17 -14.48
CA GLY A 36 1.55 2.32 -15.20
C GLY A 36 1.81 3.66 -14.50
N ARG A 37 1.18 3.88 -13.34
CA ARG A 37 1.36 5.07 -12.50
C ARG A 37 1.23 4.70 -11.02
N LEU A 38 2.13 5.24 -10.20
CA LEU A 38 2.03 5.20 -8.74
C LEU A 38 1.87 6.61 -8.18
N SER A 39 1.09 6.75 -7.11
CA SER A 39 0.98 7.99 -6.36
C SER A 39 1.48 7.73 -4.95
N VAL A 40 2.67 8.23 -4.65
CA VAL A 40 3.36 8.03 -3.36
C VAL A 40 3.13 9.25 -2.48
N PRO A 41 2.35 9.16 -1.40
CA PRO A 41 2.20 10.28 -0.48
C PRO A 41 3.55 10.64 0.13
N VAL A 42 3.89 11.92 0.19
CA VAL A 42 5.20 12.35 0.74
C VAL A 42 5.36 11.94 2.19
N ALA A 43 4.27 11.89 2.95
CA ALA A 43 4.25 11.44 4.34
C ALA A 43 4.76 10.00 4.52
N PHE A 44 4.72 9.17 3.47
CA PHE A 44 5.16 7.78 3.51
C PHE A 44 6.67 7.65 3.33
N ILE A 45 7.33 8.69 2.81
CA ILE A 45 8.73 8.67 2.42
C ILE A 45 9.59 8.92 3.67
N GLU A 46 10.33 7.92 4.09
CA GLU A 46 11.25 7.98 5.23
C GLU A 46 12.65 8.48 4.81
N ALA A 47 13.07 8.19 3.57
CA ALA A 47 14.31 8.72 3.01
C ALA A 47 14.25 8.80 1.48
N VAL A 48 15.06 9.69 0.90
CA VAL A 48 15.36 9.66 -0.54
C VAL A 48 16.86 9.44 -0.72
N GLN A 49 17.22 8.34 -1.37
CA GLN A 49 18.60 7.97 -1.63
C GLN A 49 18.94 8.29 -3.10
N VAL A 50 19.91 9.16 -3.33
CA VAL A 50 20.46 9.38 -4.68
C VAL A 50 21.87 8.80 -4.71
N GLN A 51 22.05 7.78 -5.54
CA GLN A 51 23.34 7.17 -5.83
C GLN A 51 23.90 7.79 -7.11
N PRO A 52 25.09 8.42 -7.05
CA PRO A 52 25.71 9.01 -8.23
C PRO A 52 26.13 7.93 -9.21
N GLY A 53 25.99 8.21 -10.50
CA GLY A 53 26.56 7.36 -11.55
C GLY A 53 28.06 7.58 -11.67
N GLN A 54 28.82 6.55 -12.07
CA GLN A 54 30.24 6.72 -12.42
C GLN A 54 30.40 6.94 -13.93
N ARG A 55 30.99 8.08 -14.32
CA ARG A 55 31.26 8.43 -15.74
C ARG A 55 30.03 8.35 -16.64
N ARG A 56 29.80 7.19 -17.28
CA ARG A 56 28.69 6.90 -18.20
C ARG A 56 27.57 6.10 -17.53
N ASP A 57 27.79 5.60 -16.33
CA ASP A 57 26.78 4.86 -15.59
C ASP A 57 25.65 5.80 -15.15
N PRO A 58 24.40 5.32 -15.13
CA PRO A 58 23.26 6.14 -14.73
C PRO A 58 23.29 6.44 -13.23
N TRP A 59 22.80 7.62 -12.83
CA TRP A 59 22.44 7.86 -11.43
C TRP A 59 21.13 7.14 -11.09
N VAL A 60 20.93 6.84 -9.80
CA VAL A 60 19.71 6.20 -9.31
C VAL A 60 19.17 6.97 -8.11
N ALA A 61 17.96 7.52 -8.22
CA ALA A 61 17.21 8.05 -7.09
C ALA A 61 16.21 7.00 -6.60
N ARG A 62 16.08 6.81 -5.29
CA ARG A 62 15.17 5.82 -4.68
C ARG A 62 14.41 6.44 -3.52
N LEU A 63 13.08 6.36 -3.56
CA LEU A 63 12.25 6.63 -2.39
C LEU A 63 12.27 5.41 -1.48
N ARG A 64 12.60 5.62 -0.21
CA ARG A 64 12.49 4.60 0.84
C ARG A 64 11.24 4.93 1.65
N LEU A 65 10.26 4.05 1.60
CA LEU A 65 9.05 4.20 2.39
C LEU A 65 9.30 3.78 3.83
N ALA A 66 8.50 4.33 4.75
CA ALA A 66 8.55 3.94 6.15
C ALA A 66 8.22 2.44 6.33
N PRO A 67 8.69 1.79 7.41
CA PRO A 67 8.55 0.35 7.59
C PRO A 67 7.09 -0.10 7.52
N GLY A 68 6.84 -1.16 6.76
CA GLY A 68 5.50 -1.73 6.57
C GLY A 68 4.63 -1.06 5.51
N LEU A 69 5.02 0.12 5.00
CA LEU A 69 4.26 0.83 3.95
C LEU A 69 4.56 0.34 2.54
N ASP A 70 5.74 -0.27 2.30
CA ASP A 70 6.09 -0.82 1.00
C ASP A 70 5.36 -2.17 0.76
N PRO A 71 4.37 -2.22 -0.15
CA PRO A 71 3.62 -3.43 -0.42
C PRO A 71 4.44 -4.47 -1.20
N PHE A 72 5.45 -4.06 -1.96
CA PHE A 72 6.33 -4.96 -2.72
C PHE A 72 7.35 -5.63 -1.81
N ALA A 73 7.96 -4.87 -0.89
CA ALA A 73 8.82 -5.46 0.13
C ALA A 73 8.03 -6.41 1.06
N SER A 74 6.77 -6.05 1.35
CA SER A 74 5.88 -6.87 2.19
C SER A 74 5.37 -8.14 1.49
N ALA A 75 5.23 -8.09 0.16
CA ALA A 75 4.84 -9.24 -0.64
C ALA A 75 5.93 -10.33 -0.68
N GLY A 76 7.13 -10.08 -0.14
CA GLY A 76 8.16 -11.11 0.00
C GLY A 76 9.05 -11.28 -1.24
N ALA A 77 10.15 -12.02 -1.00
CA ALA A 77 11.38 -12.06 -1.80
C ALA A 77 12.05 -10.69 -2.00
N ALA A 78 13.38 -10.69 -2.03
CA ALA A 78 14.11 -9.48 -2.39
C ALA A 78 13.80 -9.15 -3.86
N LEU A 79 13.21 -7.98 -4.11
CA LEU A 79 13.02 -7.48 -5.45
C LEU A 79 14.36 -7.51 -6.20
N SER A 80 14.31 -7.95 -7.45
CA SER A 80 15.49 -7.91 -8.30
C SER A 80 15.94 -6.45 -8.50
N PRO A 81 17.24 -6.18 -8.68
CA PRO A 81 17.74 -4.80 -8.82
C PRO A 81 17.12 -4.02 -9.98
N ASP A 82 16.61 -4.73 -10.99
CA ASP A 82 15.95 -4.22 -12.19
C ASP A 82 14.45 -3.93 -12.02
N ARG A 83 13.80 -4.41 -10.95
CA ARG A 83 12.37 -4.19 -10.67
C ARG A 83 12.17 -3.46 -9.35
N GLN A 84 12.49 -2.17 -9.34
CA GLN A 84 12.46 -1.31 -8.17
C GLN A 84 11.36 -0.23 -8.36
N PRO A 85 10.13 -0.43 -7.86
CA PRO A 85 8.98 0.43 -8.16
C PRO A 85 9.14 1.87 -7.65
N PHE A 86 9.99 2.08 -6.65
CA PHE A 86 10.26 3.39 -6.07
C PHE A 86 11.61 3.96 -6.46
N ALA A 87 12.22 3.45 -7.53
CA ALA A 87 13.49 3.94 -8.06
C ALA A 87 13.31 4.62 -9.42
N LEU A 88 14.11 5.65 -9.65
CA LEU A 88 14.26 6.34 -10.92
C LEU A 88 15.71 6.25 -11.36
N VAL A 89 15.92 5.73 -12.56
CA VAL A 89 17.25 5.59 -13.16
C VAL A 89 17.42 6.68 -14.20
N GLY A 90 18.36 7.59 -13.99
CA GLY A 90 18.66 8.66 -14.93
C GLY A 90 19.60 8.26 -16.07
N GLU A 91 20.02 9.25 -16.85
CA GLU A 91 21.06 9.10 -17.86
C GLU A 91 22.43 9.56 -17.32
N GLY A 92 23.51 8.94 -17.80
CA GLY A 92 24.87 9.31 -17.41
C GLY A 92 25.25 10.68 -18.01
N GLY A 93 25.80 11.57 -17.18
CA GLY A 93 26.32 12.88 -17.61
C GLY A 93 25.32 14.05 -17.59
N THR A 94 24.08 13.86 -17.13
CA THR A 94 23.09 14.94 -16.92
C THR A 94 22.25 14.73 -15.65
N ASP A 95 21.77 15.85 -15.08
CA ASP A 95 20.70 15.97 -14.06
C ASP A 95 20.88 15.27 -12.70
N GLU A 96 22.08 14.78 -12.34
CA GLU A 96 22.35 14.25 -10.99
C GLU A 96 22.14 15.33 -9.89
N LEU A 97 22.63 16.55 -10.12
CA LEU A 97 22.43 17.68 -9.19
C LEU A 97 20.94 18.03 -9.05
N VAL A 98 20.17 17.87 -10.13
CA VAL A 98 18.72 18.08 -10.14
C VAL A 98 18.03 16.98 -9.32
N ALA A 99 18.43 15.72 -9.50
CA ALA A 99 17.95 14.61 -8.69
C ALA A 99 18.24 14.80 -7.19
N ARG A 100 19.45 15.29 -6.83
CA ARG A 100 19.80 15.61 -5.44
C ARG A 100 18.95 16.74 -4.88
N PHE A 101 18.81 17.84 -5.63
CA PHE A 101 17.99 18.97 -5.23
C PHE A 101 16.53 18.54 -4.96
N HIS A 102 15.97 17.71 -5.84
CA HIS A 102 14.63 17.17 -5.66
C HIS A 102 14.52 16.19 -4.49
N ALA A 103 15.55 15.39 -4.23
CA ALA A 103 15.59 14.53 -3.05
C ALA A 103 15.49 15.36 -1.75
N ASP A 104 16.24 16.45 -1.65
CA ASP A 104 16.20 17.34 -0.48
C ASP A 104 14.83 18.04 -0.35
N ALA A 105 14.19 18.40 -1.46
CA ALA A 105 12.85 18.99 -1.46
C ALA A 105 11.77 17.98 -1.02
N ILE A 106 11.84 16.73 -1.49
CA ILE A 106 10.93 15.65 -1.08
C ILE A 106 11.09 15.37 0.42
N MET A 107 12.33 15.34 0.92
CA MET A 107 12.59 15.10 2.35
C MET A 107 11.99 16.19 3.24
N GLN A 108 12.17 17.46 2.89
CA GLN A 108 11.55 18.58 3.60
C GLN A 108 10.01 18.49 3.60
N ALA A 109 9.41 18.16 2.46
CA ALA A 109 7.97 17.97 2.36
C ALA A 109 7.48 16.79 3.22
N ALA A 110 8.22 15.68 3.23
CA ALA A 110 7.89 14.50 4.01
C ALA A 110 7.96 14.77 5.53
N GLU A 111 8.98 15.52 5.98
CA GLU A 111 9.10 15.98 7.37
C GLU A 111 7.91 16.87 7.77
N PHE A 112 7.64 17.90 6.96
CA PHE A 112 6.52 18.82 7.20
C PHE A 112 5.17 18.10 7.26
N ALA A 113 4.93 17.14 6.36
CA ALA A 113 3.68 16.38 6.30
C ALA A 113 3.47 15.51 7.54
N ARG A 114 4.54 14.89 8.07
CA ARG A 114 4.48 14.09 9.31
C ARG A 114 4.22 14.96 10.54
N ASP A 115 4.82 16.14 10.60
CA ASP A 115 4.64 17.08 11.72
C ASP A 115 3.25 17.71 11.72
N SER A 116 2.71 18.01 10.53
CA SER A 116 1.42 18.68 10.35
C SER A 116 0.22 17.75 10.55
N SER A 117 0.41 16.44 10.38
CA SER A 117 -0.65 15.44 10.52
C SER A 117 -0.12 14.20 11.25
N PRO A 118 -0.01 14.24 12.59
CA PRO A 118 0.49 13.11 13.39
C PRO A 118 -0.51 11.95 13.50
N GLY A 119 -1.61 11.98 12.74
CA GLY A 119 -2.59 10.90 12.69
C GLY A 119 -2.07 9.67 11.94
N PRO A 120 -2.71 8.49 12.13
CA PRO A 120 -2.35 7.31 11.37
C PRO A 120 -2.45 7.61 9.88
N ILE A 121 -1.38 7.30 9.16
CA ILE A 121 -1.36 7.28 7.70
C ILE A 121 -2.62 6.53 7.22
N SER A 122 -3.42 7.20 6.38
CA SER A 122 -4.63 6.60 5.83
C SER A 122 -4.23 5.41 4.95
N GLU A 123 -4.55 4.18 5.36
CA GLU A 123 -4.15 2.98 4.61
C GLU A 123 -4.85 2.83 3.26
N SER A 124 -5.91 3.60 2.98
CA SER A 124 -6.39 3.76 1.61
C SER A 124 -5.29 4.34 0.71
N ALA A 125 -4.38 5.15 1.24
CA ALA A 125 -3.22 5.65 0.50
C ALA A 125 -2.09 4.61 0.36
N ILE A 126 -2.14 3.45 1.03
CA ILE A 126 -1.26 2.31 0.68
C ILE A 126 -1.72 1.69 -0.65
N THR A 127 -3.03 1.69 -0.94
CA THR A 127 -3.55 1.14 -2.20
C THR A 127 -3.17 1.99 -3.42
N SER A 128 -2.73 3.24 -3.25
CA SER A 128 -2.17 4.05 -4.35
C SER A 128 -0.73 3.68 -4.72
N LEU A 129 -0.11 2.74 -3.98
CA LEU A 129 1.23 2.22 -4.22
C LEU A 129 1.21 0.92 -5.05
N VAL A 130 0.06 0.48 -5.53
CA VAL A 130 -0.13 -0.78 -6.29
C VAL A 130 -1.05 -0.54 -7.50
N PRO A 131 -1.12 -1.49 -8.46
CA PRO A 131 -2.13 -1.43 -9.52
C PRO A 131 -3.56 -1.27 -8.98
N ALA A 132 -4.36 -0.48 -9.67
CA ALA A 132 -5.77 -0.29 -9.33
C ALA A 132 -6.58 -1.58 -9.49
N VAL A 133 -7.51 -1.80 -8.57
CA VAL A 133 -8.50 -2.89 -8.66
C VAL A 133 -9.73 -2.46 -9.47
N PRO A 134 -10.40 -3.37 -10.21
CA PRO A 134 -10.10 -4.80 -10.33
C PRO A 134 -8.82 -5.06 -11.12
N PHE A 135 -7.95 -5.91 -10.58
CA PHE A 135 -6.69 -6.30 -11.20
C PHE A 135 -6.74 -7.78 -11.58
N HIS A 136 -6.31 -8.12 -12.79
CA HIS A 136 -6.39 -9.47 -13.33
C HIS A 136 -5.03 -9.94 -13.87
N VAL A 137 -4.72 -11.20 -13.56
CA VAL A 137 -3.51 -11.89 -14.02
C VAL A 137 -3.90 -13.23 -14.61
N GLN A 138 -3.31 -13.53 -15.75
CA GLN A 138 -3.36 -14.84 -16.39
C GLN A 138 -1.95 -15.42 -16.40
N THR A 139 -1.85 -16.68 -15.99
CA THR A 139 -0.63 -17.50 -16.07
C THR A 139 -0.91 -18.76 -16.88
N TRP A 140 0.13 -19.57 -17.08
CA TRP A 140 -0.04 -20.89 -17.67
C TRP A 140 -0.90 -21.83 -16.80
N GLU A 141 -0.88 -21.66 -15.47
CA GLU A 141 -1.60 -22.54 -14.52
C GLU A 141 -3.08 -22.15 -14.40
N GLY A 142 -3.38 -20.85 -14.47
CA GLY A 142 -4.72 -20.34 -14.25
C GLY A 142 -4.78 -18.82 -14.25
N THR A 143 -5.73 -18.28 -13.50
CA THR A 143 -5.94 -16.84 -13.37
C THR A 143 -6.11 -16.42 -11.92
N ALA A 144 -5.71 -15.19 -11.62
CA ALA A 144 -6.02 -14.50 -10.38
C ALA A 144 -6.76 -13.19 -10.70
N SER A 145 -7.81 -12.91 -9.95
CA SER A 145 -8.48 -11.60 -9.97
C SER A 145 -8.60 -11.08 -8.54
N CYS A 146 -8.21 -9.82 -8.34
CA CYS A 146 -8.36 -9.12 -7.07
C CYS A 146 -9.28 -7.93 -7.29
N ASP A 147 -10.30 -7.80 -6.43
CA ASP A 147 -11.06 -6.57 -6.27
C ASP A 147 -10.75 -5.93 -4.91
N SER A 148 -11.55 -4.99 -4.44
CA SER A 148 -11.35 -4.33 -3.15
C SER A 148 -11.75 -5.18 -1.94
N THR A 149 -12.40 -6.33 -2.15
CA THR A 149 -13.01 -7.17 -1.11
C THR A 149 -12.52 -8.62 -1.10
N SER A 150 -12.20 -9.20 -2.25
CA SER A 150 -11.80 -10.60 -2.37
C SER A 150 -10.75 -10.84 -3.45
N VAL A 151 -10.11 -12.00 -3.33
CA VAL A 151 -9.21 -12.57 -4.33
C VAL A 151 -9.81 -13.88 -4.82
N THR A 152 -9.92 -14.02 -6.13
CA THR A 152 -10.35 -15.26 -6.77
C THR A 152 -9.20 -15.86 -7.57
N LEU A 153 -8.87 -17.12 -7.28
CA LEU A 153 -7.99 -17.96 -8.09
C LEU A 153 -8.86 -18.95 -8.89
N THR A 154 -8.60 -19.06 -10.19
CA THR A 154 -9.31 -19.98 -11.08
C THR A 154 -8.32 -20.83 -11.86
N TRP A 155 -8.49 -22.14 -11.81
CA TRP A 155 -7.70 -23.09 -12.58
C TRP A 155 -8.61 -23.75 -13.63
N PRO A 156 -8.36 -23.53 -14.92
CA PRO A 156 -9.13 -24.20 -15.96
C PRO A 156 -8.99 -25.73 -15.79
N GLY A 157 -10.11 -26.45 -15.89
CA GLY A 157 -10.12 -27.90 -15.76
C GLY A 157 -9.18 -28.58 -16.76
N ALA A 158 -8.55 -29.69 -16.36
CA ALA A 158 -7.58 -30.40 -17.20
C ALA A 158 -7.97 -31.86 -17.49
N ARG A 159 -7.24 -32.47 -18.45
CA ARG A 159 -7.35 -33.89 -18.81
C ARG A 159 -6.78 -34.84 -17.74
N ILE A 160 -5.87 -34.37 -16.88
CA ILE A 160 -5.33 -35.11 -15.73
C ILE A 160 -5.61 -34.28 -14.48
N PRO A 161 -6.51 -34.70 -13.58
CA PRO A 161 -6.96 -33.86 -12.46
C PRO A 161 -5.90 -33.71 -11.36
N SER A 162 -5.59 -32.46 -11.00
CA SER A 162 -4.95 -32.07 -9.74
C SER A 162 -5.99 -31.54 -8.74
N PRO A 163 -5.68 -31.44 -7.43
CA PRO A 163 -6.60 -30.84 -6.45
C PRO A 163 -7.11 -29.46 -6.87
N LYS A 164 -6.23 -28.63 -7.46
CA LYS A 164 -6.59 -27.31 -8.01
C LYS A 164 -7.60 -27.39 -9.14
N GLN A 165 -7.40 -28.30 -10.08
CA GLN A 165 -8.28 -28.48 -11.23
C GLN A 165 -9.63 -29.11 -10.87
N LEU A 166 -9.68 -29.89 -9.78
CA LEU A 166 -10.95 -30.39 -9.22
C LEU A 166 -11.75 -29.26 -8.56
N HIS A 167 -11.09 -28.36 -7.83
CA HIS A 167 -11.75 -27.20 -7.21
C HIS A 167 -12.19 -26.14 -8.22
N GLN A 168 -11.45 -25.96 -9.32
CA GLN A 168 -11.68 -25.04 -10.44
C GLN A 168 -11.65 -23.54 -10.08
N ARG A 169 -12.21 -23.15 -8.95
CA ARG A 169 -12.26 -21.78 -8.44
C ARG A 169 -12.12 -21.78 -6.92
N LYS A 170 -11.37 -20.83 -6.40
CA LYS A 170 -11.32 -20.50 -4.97
C LYS A 170 -11.37 -19.00 -4.79
N GLU A 171 -12.29 -18.56 -3.94
CA GLU A 171 -12.43 -17.17 -3.54
C GLU A 171 -12.10 -17.02 -2.05
N ILE A 172 -11.37 -15.96 -1.70
CA ILE A 172 -10.93 -15.67 -0.34
C ILE A 172 -11.14 -14.18 -0.09
N ALA A 173 -11.78 -13.81 1.03
CA ALA A 173 -11.93 -12.42 1.39
C ALA A 173 -10.56 -11.81 1.75
N LEU A 174 -10.33 -10.57 1.34
CA LEU A 174 -9.10 -9.83 1.69
C LEU A 174 -8.96 -9.63 3.19
N ALA A 175 -10.07 -9.52 3.92
CA ALA A 175 -10.10 -9.45 5.38
C ALA A 175 -9.52 -10.71 6.04
N ASP A 176 -9.65 -11.87 5.40
CA ASP A 176 -9.16 -13.16 5.91
C ASP A 176 -7.67 -13.40 5.57
N LEU A 177 -7.07 -12.54 4.75
CA LEU A 177 -5.68 -12.65 4.32
C LEU A 177 -4.77 -11.75 5.18
N ALA A 178 -3.66 -12.31 5.65
CA ALA A 178 -2.60 -11.56 6.29
C ALA A 178 -1.75 -10.79 5.27
N ARG A 179 -1.46 -11.45 4.14
CA ARG A 179 -0.73 -10.91 2.98
C ARG A 179 -0.82 -11.88 1.80
N ALA A 180 -0.25 -11.50 0.68
CA ALA A 180 0.19 -12.46 -0.34
C ALA A 180 1.72 -12.48 -0.39
N GLU A 181 2.29 -13.66 -0.57
CA GLU A 181 3.70 -13.88 -0.78
C GLU A 181 4.00 -14.13 -2.25
N TRP A 182 5.08 -13.52 -2.74
CA TRP A 182 5.66 -13.77 -4.04
C TRP A 182 7.02 -14.43 -3.86
N VAL A 183 7.26 -15.48 -4.63
CA VAL A 183 8.55 -16.14 -4.74
C VAL A 183 8.98 -16.08 -6.20
N PRO A 184 10.13 -15.48 -6.54
CA PRO A 184 10.65 -15.48 -7.89
C PRO A 184 10.94 -16.90 -8.34
N ARG A 185 11.03 -17.08 -9.65
CA ARG A 185 11.55 -18.33 -10.18
C ARG A 185 13.01 -18.52 -9.77
N ASP A 186 13.34 -19.74 -9.36
CA ASP A 186 14.72 -20.21 -9.20
C ASP A 186 15.00 -21.42 -10.10
N GLY A 187 15.99 -21.32 -10.99
CA GLY A 187 16.30 -22.37 -11.98
C GLY A 187 15.05 -22.79 -12.77
N ASP A 188 14.75 -24.09 -12.83
CA ASP A 188 13.62 -24.63 -13.60
C ASP A 188 12.27 -24.62 -12.85
N THR A 189 12.18 -23.94 -11.70
CA THR A 189 10.93 -23.83 -10.96
C THR A 189 9.94 -22.83 -11.59
N ASP A 190 8.72 -22.75 -11.07
CA ASP A 190 7.77 -21.68 -11.42
C ASP A 190 7.91 -20.53 -10.40
N ALA A 191 7.59 -19.31 -10.83
CA ALA A 191 7.30 -18.23 -9.89
C ALA A 191 5.98 -18.54 -9.16
N ILE A 192 5.89 -18.16 -7.88
CA ILE A 192 4.78 -18.54 -7.01
C ILE A 192 4.14 -17.27 -6.44
N LEU A 193 2.83 -17.13 -6.62
CA LEU A 193 1.97 -16.31 -5.77
C LEU A 193 1.33 -17.22 -4.73
N ARG A 194 1.46 -16.89 -3.44
CA ARG A 194 0.88 -17.63 -2.32
C ARG A 194 0.03 -16.71 -1.45
N LEU A 195 -1.25 -17.01 -1.32
CA LEU A 195 -2.14 -16.30 -0.40
C LEU A 195 -1.94 -16.82 1.03
N VAL A 196 -1.68 -15.92 1.98
CA VAL A 196 -1.42 -16.26 3.38
C VAL A 196 -2.63 -15.87 4.23
N PRO A 197 -3.43 -16.83 4.72
CA PRO A 197 -4.54 -16.55 5.64
C PRO A 197 -4.06 -15.96 6.98
N ARG A 198 -4.92 -15.21 7.66
CA ARG A 198 -4.63 -14.65 9.00
C ARG A 198 -4.60 -15.70 10.09
N GLU A 199 -5.52 -16.67 10.04
CA GLU A 199 -5.59 -17.72 11.05
C GLU A 199 -4.51 -18.78 10.80
N PRO A 200 -3.52 -18.92 11.70
CA PRO A 200 -2.55 -20.00 11.61
C PRO A 200 -3.24 -21.32 11.95
N GLY A 201 -3.06 -22.33 11.11
CA GLY A 201 -3.70 -23.64 11.30
C GLY A 201 -3.66 -24.54 10.06
N ARG A 202 -3.37 -23.96 8.90
CA ARG A 202 -3.14 -24.73 7.67
C ARG A 202 -1.66 -25.04 7.50
N GLU A 203 -1.33 -26.32 7.41
CA GLU A 203 -0.03 -26.76 6.92
C GLU A 203 0.10 -26.40 5.43
N ALA A 204 1.17 -25.68 5.08
CA ALA A 204 1.40 -25.26 3.71
C ALA A 204 1.72 -26.47 2.83
N LEU A 205 0.92 -26.69 1.79
CA LEU A 205 1.16 -27.77 0.84
C LEU A 205 2.23 -27.35 -0.18
N SER A 206 2.69 -28.33 -0.98
CA SER A 206 3.51 -28.01 -2.13
C SER A 206 2.76 -27.03 -3.06
N PRO A 207 3.43 -26.03 -3.66
CA PRO A 207 2.77 -24.99 -4.45
C PRO A 207 1.86 -25.53 -5.57
N ARG A 208 2.21 -26.69 -6.15
CA ARG A 208 1.43 -27.35 -7.21
C ARG A 208 0.08 -27.91 -6.72
N ASN A 209 -0.02 -28.25 -5.44
CA ASN A 209 -1.21 -28.86 -4.85
C ASN A 209 -1.96 -27.92 -3.89
N ASP A 210 -1.40 -26.75 -3.58
CA ASP A 210 -2.00 -25.79 -2.66
C ASP A 210 -3.00 -24.86 -3.36
N LEU A 211 -4.28 -24.91 -2.94
CA LEU A 211 -5.34 -24.03 -3.43
C LEU A 211 -5.13 -22.54 -3.09
N HIS A 212 -4.12 -22.17 -2.32
CA HIS A 212 -3.75 -20.77 -2.10
C HIS A 212 -2.60 -20.32 -3.00
N CYS A 213 -2.12 -21.19 -3.89
CA CYS A 213 -1.00 -20.88 -4.77
C CYS A 213 -1.45 -20.75 -6.22
N LEU A 214 -0.89 -19.77 -6.93
CA LEU A 214 -0.93 -19.67 -8.38
C LEU A 214 0.51 -19.65 -8.92
N LEU A 215 0.79 -20.52 -9.88
CA LEU A 215 2.10 -20.65 -10.51
C LEU A 215 2.16 -19.86 -11.82
N GLY A 216 3.34 -19.33 -12.12
CA GLY A 216 3.60 -18.60 -13.36
C GLY A 216 5.01 -18.82 -13.87
N ARG A 217 5.17 -18.66 -15.19
CA ARG A 217 6.47 -18.72 -15.86
C ARG A 217 7.27 -17.42 -15.67
N ALA A 218 8.55 -17.50 -15.99
CA ALA A 218 9.41 -16.31 -16.07
C ALA A 218 8.86 -15.25 -17.03
N GLY A 219 9.30 -14.00 -16.83
CA GLY A 219 8.95 -12.89 -17.71
C GLY A 219 7.63 -12.23 -17.31
N GLU A 220 6.65 -12.22 -18.21
CA GLU A 220 5.39 -11.48 -18.02
C GLU A 220 4.51 -12.04 -16.90
N GLU A 221 4.40 -13.37 -16.79
CA GLU A 221 3.60 -14.01 -15.74
C GLU A 221 4.21 -13.75 -14.35
N GLU A 222 5.52 -13.96 -14.19
CA GLU A 222 6.25 -13.66 -12.96
C GLU A 222 6.13 -12.20 -12.53
N ALA A 223 6.31 -11.25 -13.45
CA ALA A 223 6.14 -9.83 -13.15
C ALA A 223 4.70 -9.50 -12.71
N ARG A 224 3.71 -10.10 -13.36
CA ARG A 224 2.30 -9.94 -13.01
C ARG A 224 1.93 -10.57 -11.68
N LEU A 225 2.52 -11.72 -11.33
CA LEU A 225 2.31 -12.35 -10.02
C LEU A 225 2.89 -11.50 -8.88
N LEU A 226 4.04 -10.84 -9.09
CA LEU A 226 4.58 -9.87 -8.13
C LEU A 226 3.62 -8.69 -7.93
N LEU A 227 3.10 -8.12 -9.01
CA LEU A 227 2.12 -7.03 -8.95
C LEU A 227 0.84 -7.46 -8.22
N MET A 228 0.35 -8.66 -8.50
CA MET A 228 -0.82 -9.23 -7.80
C MET A 228 -0.53 -9.42 -6.31
N ALA A 229 0.64 -9.94 -5.93
CA ALA A 229 1.01 -10.13 -4.52
C ALA A 229 1.07 -8.81 -3.75
N ALA A 230 1.68 -7.78 -4.34
CA ALA A 230 1.71 -6.44 -3.74
C ALA A 230 0.30 -5.85 -3.62
N THR A 231 -0.53 -5.98 -4.67
CA THR A 231 -1.93 -5.50 -4.69
C THR A 231 -2.74 -6.14 -3.56
N ILE A 232 -2.71 -7.46 -3.45
CA ILE A 232 -3.41 -8.21 -2.41
C ILE A 232 -2.91 -7.79 -1.02
N THR A 233 -1.61 -7.62 -0.85
CA THR A 233 -1.01 -7.22 0.43
C THR A 233 -1.45 -5.81 0.84
N ALA A 234 -1.48 -4.86 -0.08
CA ALA A 234 -1.97 -3.51 0.16
C ALA A 234 -3.46 -3.51 0.56
N HIS A 235 -4.29 -4.24 -0.20
CA HIS A 235 -5.73 -4.28 0.04
C HIS A 235 -6.12 -5.10 1.29
N ALA A 236 -5.39 -6.15 1.62
CA ALA A 236 -5.61 -6.94 2.85
C ALA A 236 -5.32 -6.12 4.12
N ARG A 237 -4.34 -5.21 4.06
CA ARG A 237 -4.07 -4.25 5.15
C ARG A 237 -5.19 -3.24 5.30
N ALA A 238 -5.59 -2.61 4.19
CA ALA A 238 -6.69 -1.66 4.18
C ALA A 238 -8.00 -2.28 4.72
N ALA A 239 -8.29 -3.55 4.38
CA ALA A 239 -9.44 -4.27 4.89
C ALA A 239 -9.37 -4.55 6.41
N GLU A 240 -8.19 -4.91 6.92
CA GLU A 240 -7.98 -5.11 8.36
C GLU A 240 -8.15 -3.82 9.16
N GLN A 241 -7.66 -2.71 8.65
CA GLN A 241 -7.85 -1.43 9.32
C GLN A 241 -9.30 -0.99 9.38
N ALA A 242 -10.04 -1.15 8.27
CA ALA A 242 -11.47 -0.87 8.25
C ALA A 242 -12.19 -1.68 9.34
N ASN A 243 -11.88 -2.98 9.45
CA ASN A 243 -12.45 -3.84 10.49
C ASN A 243 -12.03 -3.41 11.91
N ARG A 244 -10.78 -2.96 12.11
CA ARG A 244 -10.30 -2.41 13.40
C ARG A 244 -11.00 -1.10 13.79
N GLN A 245 -11.33 -0.24 12.83
CA GLN A 245 -12.08 0.99 13.08
C GLN A 245 -13.53 0.70 13.45
N ASP A 246 -14.15 -0.30 12.82
CA ASP A 246 -15.51 -0.74 13.14
C ASP A 246 -15.60 -1.47 14.51
N THR A 247 -14.51 -2.13 14.93
CA THR A 247 -14.44 -2.88 16.20
C THR A 247 -13.82 -2.10 17.35
N ALA A 248 -13.26 -0.91 17.11
CA ALA A 248 -12.80 -0.04 18.19
C ALA A 248 -14.02 0.39 19.03
N PRO A 249 -14.04 0.13 20.36
CA PRO A 249 -15.08 0.72 21.20
C PRO A 249 -14.95 2.24 21.06
N ALA A 250 -16.08 2.94 20.93
CA ALA A 250 -16.19 4.40 20.89
C ALA A 250 -15.71 5.06 22.19
N SER A 251 -14.43 4.88 22.52
CA SER A 251 -13.79 5.34 23.73
C SER A 251 -12.86 6.48 23.37
N ALA A 252 -13.31 7.68 23.74
CA ALA A 252 -12.61 8.95 23.69
C ALA A 252 -12.33 9.50 22.28
N THR A 253 -13.39 9.82 21.54
CA THR A 253 -13.35 11.04 20.72
C THR A 253 -12.99 12.17 21.68
N SER A 254 -11.82 12.79 21.52
CA SER A 254 -11.53 14.06 22.16
C SER A 254 -12.61 15.03 21.72
N VAL A 255 -13.56 15.30 22.62
CA VAL A 255 -14.66 16.23 22.38
C VAL A 255 -14.03 17.55 21.94
N ALA A 256 -14.34 18.01 20.72
CA ALA A 256 -13.74 19.23 20.20
C ALA A 256 -14.03 20.39 21.17
N PRO A 257 -13.11 21.35 21.38
CA PRO A 257 -13.33 22.48 22.29
C PRO A 257 -14.67 23.20 22.06
N SER A 258 -15.13 23.29 20.80
CA SER A 258 -16.43 23.84 20.42
C SER A 258 -17.63 23.07 21.00
N GLU A 259 -17.58 21.74 21.02
CA GLU A 259 -18.65 20.90 21.57
C GLU A 259 -18.72 21.02 23.10
N ILE A 260 -17.58 21.19 23.77
CA ILE A 260 -17.51 21.49 25.20
C ILE A 260 -18.18 22.84 25.50
N TYR A 261 -17.89 23.88 24.70
CA TYR A 261 -18.52 25.19 24.87
C TYR A 261 -20.02 25.19 24.58
N ASP A 262 -20.47 24.43 23.58
CA ASP A 262 -21.90 24.29 23.29
C ASP A 262 -22.62 23.54 24.41
N ARG A 263 -22.00 22.51 25.00
CA ARG A 263 -22.55 21.80 26.17
C ARG A 263 -22.64 22.68 27.41
N ILE A 264 -21.65 23.55 27.64
CA ILE A 264 -21.70 24.56 28.72
C ILE A 264 -22.83 25.57 28.46
N ARG A 265 -23.09 25.94 27.19
CA ARG A 265 -24.20 26.83 26.81
C ARG A 265 -25.56 26.18 27.08
N GLU A 266 -25.71 24.89 26.79
CA GLU A 266 -26.93 24.12 27.12
C GLU A 266 -27.16 24.02 28.62
N LEU A 267 -26.12 23.74 29.41
CA LEU A 267 -26.19 23.74 30.88
C LEU A 267 -26.62 25.11 31.44
N GLY A 268 -26.19 26.21 30.79
CA GLY A 268 -26.61 27.56 31.15
C GLY A 268 -28.10 27.82 30.90
N LYS A 269 -28.68 27.22 29.85
CA LYS A 269 -30.12 27.29 29.57
C LYS A 269 -30.91 26.50 30.63
N LEU A 270 -30.49 25.30 30.96
CA LEU A 270 -31.14 24.47 31.98
C LEU A 270 -31.11 25.10 33.39
N ARG A 271 -30.04 25.86 33.70
CA ARG A 271 -29.99 26.70 34.91
C ARG A 271 -31.01 27.84 34.86
N ALA A 272 -31.11 28.53 33.71
CA ALA A 272 -32.07 29.63 33.53
C ALA A 272 -33.53 29.16 33.60
N ASP A 273 -33.79 27.93 33.16
CA ASP A 273 -35.10 27.27 33.23
C ASP A 273 -35.40 26.71 34.64
N GLY A 274 -34.49 26.87 35.61
CA GLY A 274 -34.66 26.42 36.99
C GLY A 274 -34.55 24.91 37.19
N ILE A 275 -34.10 24.17 36.17
CA ILE A 275 -33.96 22.70 36.19
C ILE A 275 -32.66 22.29 36.90
N LEU A 276 -31.63 23.14 36.82
CA LEU A 276 -30.31 22.91 37.41
C LEU A 276 -30.02 23.93 38.49
N THR A 277 -29.53 23.46 39.64
CA THR A 277 -29.06 24.35 40.71
C THR A 277 -27.69 24.96 40.37
N ASP A 278 -27.36 26.09 40.98
CA ASP A 278 -26.08 26.77 40.79
C ASP A 278 -24.86 25.90 41.14
N ALA A 279 -25.01 25.02 42.13
CA ALA A 279 -23.98 24.08 42.56
C ALA A 279 -23.74 22.97 41.52
N GLU A 280 -24.81 22.39 40.99
CA GLU A 280 -24.75 21.34 39.96
C GLU A 280 -24.21 21.87 38.63
N PHE A 281 -24.61 23.09 38.25
CA PHE A 281 -24.05 23.78 37.09
C PHE A 281 -22.54 24.01 37.23
N SER A 282 -22.10 24.50 38.38
CA SER A 282 -20.69 24.80 38.63
C SER A 282 -19.83 23.53 38.63
N ALA A 283 -20.31 22.44 39.21
CA ALA A 283 -19.63 21.15 39.20
C ALA A 283 -19.49 20.58 37.78
N LYS A 284 -20.57 20.59 36.99
CA LYS A 284 -20.56 20.06 35.62
C LYS A 284 -19.77 20.91 34.64
N LYS A 285 -19.81 22.24 34.80
CA LYS A 285 -18.98 23.17 34.02
C LYS A 285 -17.49 22.93 34.30
N LYS A 286 -17.11 22.73 35.56
CA LYS A 286 -15.72 22.45 35.94
C LYS A 286 -15.24 21.12 35.33
N GLU A 287 -16.04 20.07 35.45
CA GLU A 287 -15.76 18.76 34.84
C GLU A 287 -15.56 18.85 33.31
N LEU A 288 -16.38 19.66 32.64
CA LEU A 288 -16.28 19.85 31.18
C LEU A 288 -15.07 20.69 30.77
N LEU A 289 -14.68 21.68 31.58
CA LEU A 289 -13.48 22.49 31.32
C LEU A 289 -12.18 21.75 31.64
N GLU A 290 -12.19 20.79 32.57
CA GLU A 290 -11.04 19.91 32.86
C GLU A 290 -10.79 18.86 31.75
N ARG A 291 -11.74 18.69 30.81
CA ARG A 291 -11.62 17.83 29.63
C ARG A 291 -11.09 18.55 28.39
N LEU A 292 -10.78 19.85 28.51
CA LEU A 292 -10.22 20.70 27.47
C LEU A 292 -8.69 20.74 27.60
#